data_AF-A0A259ICN3-F1
#
_entry.id   AF-A0A259ICN3-F1
#
_cell.length_a   1.000
_cell.length_b   1.000
_cell.length_c   1.000
_cell.angle_alpha   90.00
_cell.angle_beta   90.00
_cell.angle_gamma   90.00
#
_symmetry.space_group_name_H-M   'P 1'
#
loop_
_entity.id
_entity.type
_entity.pdbx_description
1 polymer ?
#
loop_
_entity_poly.entity_id
_entity_poly.type
_entity_poly.pdbx_seq_one_letter_code
_entity_poly.pdbx_strand_id
1 'polypeptide(L)'
;MKIKFAPIAIVAAALLAGPALVMAQTPVANAIVVDAAVTNNIFQLYEGKVTKIDKKTRTIYFKNNEGESKFVAGPEIKNFDQIKKGDRLNVTYQLAVAIELIKTKSDGIRSKVETSSEVASKPGEKPTRTITNTTTIIADIIDVDRAKKLVSVKGPSGKVTVVTVKNPQLLADVNVGEQVKVIYFDAMAASITTPKKR
;
A
#
# COMPACT_ATOMS: atom_id res chain seq x y z
N MET A 1 -13.82 -63.53 5.93
CA MET A 1 -15.26 -63.52 6.29
C MET A 1 -15.42 -64.06 7.70
N LYS A 2 -15.80 -63.19 8.67
CA LYS A 2 -16.58 -63.47 9.90
C LYS A 2 -16.40 -62.30 10.88
N ILE A 3 -17.38 -61.41 10.84
CA ILE A 3 -17.64 -60.33 11.81
C ILE A 3 -18.38 -60.95 12.99
N LYS A 4 -18.00 -60.66 14.25
CA LYS A 4 -18.89 -60.75 15.44
C LYS A 4 -18.41 -59.75 16.51
N PHE A 5 -19.18 -58.69 16.72
CA PHE A 5 -20.09 -58.41 17.86
C PHE A 5 -19.40 -57.94 19.15
N ALA A 6 -19.68 -56.68 19.48
CA ALA A 6 -19.32 -56.01 20.73
C ALA A 6 -20.06 -56.58 21.94
N PRO A 7 -19.56 -56.28 23.15
CA PRO A 7 -20.45 -55.90 24.24
C PRO A 7 -20.09 -54.53 24.83
N ILE A 8 -21.16 -53.78 25.07
CA ILE A 8 -21.25 -52.51 25.78
C ILE A 8 -20.87 -52.73 27.24
N ALA A 9 -19.90 -51.96 27.74
CA ALA A 9 -19.64 -51.80 29.17
C ALA A 9 -19.82 -50.33 29.55
N ILE A 10 -20.81 -50.08 30.40
CA ILE A 10 -21.10 -48.82 31.08
C ILE A 10 -19.99 -48.57 32.11
N VAL A 11 -19.31 -47.41 32.04
CA VAL A 11 -18.53 -46.88 33.16
C VAL A 11 -18.90 -45.42 33.37
N ALA A 12 -19.09 -45.14 34.65
CA ALA A 12 -19.75 -44.00 35.26
C ALA A 12 -19.08 -42.65 35.03
N ALA A 13 -19.92 -41.62 35.14
CA ALA A 13 -19.55 -40.22 35.25
C ALA A 13 -18.64 -39.96 36.46
N ALA A 14 -17.54 -39.24 36.22
CA ALA A 14 -16.86 -38.46 37.25
C ALA A 14 -16.70 -37.03 36.72
N LEU A 15 -17.49 -36.12 37.29
CA LEU A 15 -17.32 -34.68 37.14
C LEU A 15 -15.97 -34.28 37.75
N LEU A 16 -15.04 -33.82 36.92
CA LEU A 16 -13.91 -33.00 37.35
C LEU A 16 -14.12 -31.60 36.79
N ALA A 17 -14.75 -30.76 37.62
CA ALA A 17 -14.78 -29.32 37.43
C ALA A 17 -13.38 -28.76 37.77
N GLY A 18 -12.49 -28.71 36.79
CA GLY A 18 -11.27 -27.89 36.85
C GLY A 18 -11.59 -26.47 36.38
N PRO A 19 -11.07 -25.41 37.02
CA PRO A 19 -11.23 -24.05 36.51
C PRO A 19 -10.53 -23.96 35.15
N ALA A 20 -11.30 -23.76 34.10
CA ALA A 20 -10.75 -23.31 32.83
C ALA A 20 -10.08 -21.97 33.08
N LEU A 21 -8.76 -21.92 32.94
CA LEU A 21 -8.05 -20.66 32.75
C LEU A 21 -8.57 -20.08 31.44
N VAL A 22 -9.60 -19.24 31.56
CA VAL A 22 -10.00 -18.32 30.51
C VAL A 22 -8.78 -17.45 30.27
N MET A 23 -8.03 -17.76 29.21
CA MET A 23 -7.08 -16.81 28.64
C MET A 23 -7.92 -15.63 28.20
N ALA A 24 -7.97 -14.60 29.05
CA ALA A 24 -8.48 -13.30 28.67
C ALA A 24 -7.60 -12.84 27.49
N GLN A 25 -8.13 -12.97 26.28
CA GLN A 25 -7.60 -12.26 25.13
C GLN A 25 -7.72 -10.79 25.51
N THR A 26 -6.58 -10.15 25.81
CA THR A 26 -6.54 -8.71 25.99
C THR A 26 -7.18 -8.11 24.75
N PRO A 27 -8.26 -7.32 24.88
CA PRO A 27 -8.81 -6.62 23.74
C PRO A 27 -7.69 -5.78 23.17
N VAL A 28 -7.25 -6.12 21.96
CA VAL A 28 -6.33 -5.30 21.19
C VAL A 28 -7.06 -3.96 21.08
N ALA A 29 -6.56 -2.95 21.78
CA ALA A 29 -7.16 -1.63 21.78
C ALA A 29 -7.35 -1.24 20.32
N ASN A 30 -8.59 -1.05 19.90
CA ASN A 30 -8.90 -0.61 18.54
C ASN A 30 -8.15 0.71 18.33
N ALA A 31 -7.11 0.68 17.49
CA ALA A 31 -6.41 1.88 17.10
C ALA A 31 -7.44 2.83 16.49
N ILE A 32 -7.63 3.98 17.15
CA ILE A 32 -8.49 5.03 16.62
C ILE A 32 -7.71 5.61 15.44
N VAL A 33 -8.14 5.28 14.23
CA VAL A 33 -7.57 5.85 13.00
C VAL A 33 -7.90 7.33 12.99
N VAL A 34 -6.93 8.16 13.36
CA VAL A 34 -7.00 9.61 13.20
C VAL A 34 -6.65 9.94 11.75
N ASP A 35 -7.69 9.98 10.91
CA ASP A 35 -7.78 10.48 9.54
C ASP A 35 -6.85 9.88 8.47
N ALA A 36 -7.48 9.25 7.48
CA ALA A 36 -6.87 8.58 6.35
C ALA A 36 -6.42 9.59 5.26
N ALA A 37 -5.23 9.38 4.70
CA ALA A 37 -4.60 10.17 3.62
C ALA A 37 -4.43 11.68 3.91
N VAL A 38 -3.23 12.07 4.33
CA VAL A 38 -2.81 13.49 4.50
C VAL A 38 -2.54 14.16 3.15
N THR A 39 -2.27 13.38 2.10
CA THR A 39 -2.17 13.83 0.70
C THR A 39 -2.32 12.64 -0.26
N ASN A 40 -2.97 12.84 -1.40
CA ASN A 40 -3.03 11.86 -2.51
C ASN A 40 -2.96 12.61 -3.84
N ASN A 41 -1.81 12.58 -4.49
CA ASN A 41 -1.54 13.31 -5.72
C ASN A 41 -1.31 12.31 -6.86
N ILE A 42 -1.96 12.54 -7.99
CA ILE A 42 -1.75 11.79 -9.22
C ILE A 42 -1.22 12.76 -10.27
N PHE A 43 -0.06 12.46 -10.81
CA PHE A 43 0.62 13.22 -11.85
C PHE A 43 0.53 12.46 -13.18
N GLN A 44 -0.05 13.08 -14.20
CA GLN A 44 0.01 12.58 -15.56
C GLN A 44 1.36 12.96 -16.17
N LEU A 45 2.30 12.02 -16.21
CA LEU A 45 3.65 12.26 -16.71
C LEU A 45 3.70 12.29 -18.24
N TYR A 46 2.84 11.50 -18.89
CA TYR A 46 2.77 11.47 -20.35
C TYR A 46 1.40 10.97 -20.84
N GLU A 47 0.83 11.61 -21.84
CA GLU A 47 -0.29 11.07 -22.63
C GLU A 47 0.01 11.25 -24.12
N GLY A 48 -0.12 10.19 -24.92
CA GLY A 48 0.13 10.27 -26.36
C GLY A 48 -0.59 9.20 -27.17
N LYS A 49 -0.95 9.54 -28.41
CA LYS A 49 -1.65 8.63 -29.34
C LYS A 49 -0.65 7.85 -30.17
N VAL A 50 -0.84 6.54 -30.32
CA VAL A 50 -0.05 5.70 -31.21
C VAL A 50 -0.32 6.08 -32.66
N THR A 51 0.70 6.57 -33.37
CA THR A 51 0.62 6.98 -34.78
C THR A 51 1.12 5.89 -35.73
N LYS A 52 2.16 5.16 -35.31
CA LYS A 52 2.83 4.11 -36.09
C LYS A 52 3.44 3.05 -35.17
N ILE A 53 3.54 1.83 -35.67
CA ILE A 53 4.18 0.70 -34.99
C ILE A 53 5.07 0.00 -36.02
N ASP A 54 6.34 -0.21 -35.67
CA ASP A 54 7.24 -1.09 -36.39
C ASP A 54 7.42 -2.37 -35.58
N LYS A 55 6.88 -3.48 -36.10
CA LYS A 55 6.93 -4.78 -35.43
C LYS A 55 8.31 -5.43 -35.47
N LYS A 56 9.14 -5.12 -36.48
CA LYS A 56 10.47 -5.74 -36.63
C LYS A 56 11.41 -5.24 -35.55
N THR A 57 11.40 -3.92 -35.32
CA THR A 57 12.23 -3.25 -34.31
C THR A 57 11.53 -3.09 -32.97
N ARG A 58 10.27 -3.51 -32.86
CA ARG A 58 9.39 -3.27 -31.70
C ARG A 58 9.29 -1.78 -31.33
N THR A 59 9.35 -0.88 -32.32
CA THR A 59 9.28 0.57 -32.11
C THR A 59 7.85 1.08 -32.20
N ILE A 60 7.41 1.86 -31.22
CA ILE A 60 6.10 2.52 -31.18
C ILE A 60 6.33 4.03 -31.28
N TYR A 61 5.54 4.69 -32.12
CA TYR A 61 5.54 6.14 -32.28
C TYR A 61 4.29 6.72 -31.62
N PHE A 62 4.47 7.74 -30.80
CA PHE A 62 3.40 8.42 -30.07
C PHE A 62 3.39 9.89 -30.43
N LYS A 63 2.19 10.49 -30.50
CA LYS A 63 2.02 11.93 -30.73
C LYS A 63 1.18 12.56 -29.64
N ASN A 64 1.63 13.68 -29.10
CA ASN A 64 0.94 14.52 -28.14
C ASN A 64 1.01 16.01 -28.59
N ASN A 65 0.72 16.94 -27.67
CA ASN A 65 0.84 18.38 -27.89
C ASN A 65 2.30 18.88 -27.99
N GLU A 66 3.26 18.14 -27.44
CA GLU A 66 4.69 18.47 -27.46
C GLU A 66 5.38 18.01 -28.76
N GLY A 67 4.84 16.99 -29.45
CA GLY A 67 5.36 16.52 -30.72
C GLY A 67 5.19 15.02 -30.93
N GLU A 68 6.10 14.42 -31.70
CA GLU A 68 6.19 12.97 -31.89
C GLU A 68 7.37 12.40 -31.11
N SER A 69 7.13 11.33 -30.36
CA SER A 69 8.12 10.57 -29.62
C SER A 69 8.14 9.12 -30.10
N LYS A 70 9.27 8.43 -29.90
CA LYS A 70 9.44 7.00 -30.22
C LYS A 70 9.93 6.22 -29.02
N PHE A 71 9.47 4.99 -28.89
CA PHE A 71 9.86 4.07 -27.83
C PHE A 71 10.10 2.68 -28.40
N VAL A 72 11.23 2.07 -28.04
CA VAL A 72 11.56 0.69 -28.42
C VAL A 72 11.13 -0.22 -27.27
N ALA A 73 10.14 -1.06 -27.51
CA ALA A 73 9.59 -1.95 -26.50
C ALA A 73 10.54 -3.12 -26.22
N GLY A 74 11.04 -3.21 -24.99
CA GLY A 74 11.86 -4.32 -24.53
C GLY A 74 11.08 -5.64 -24.44
N PRO A 75 11.79 -6.77 -24.22
CA PRO A 75 11.18 -8.10 -24.14
C PRO A 75 10.21 -8.27 -22.96
N GLU A 76 10.32 -7.43 -21.93
CA GLU A 76 9.41 -7.40 -20.78
C GLU A 76 7.98 -6.98 -21.17
N ILE A 77 7.80 -6.28 -22.29
CA ILE A 77 6.47 -5.96 -22.85
C ILE A 77 5.96 -7.14 -23.68
N LYS A 78 5.48 -8.16 -22.96
CA LYS A 78 4.99 -9.42 -23.54
C LYS A 78 3.82 -9.23 -24.51
N ASN A 79 2.93 -8.28 -24.21
CA ASN A 79 1.72 -8.02 -24.98
C ASN A 79 1.89 -6.99 -26.11
N PHE A 80 3.10 -6.82 -26.63
CA PHE A 80 3.40 -5.83 -27.69
C PHE A 80 2.47 -5.96 -28.91
N ASP A 81 2.16 -7.19 -29.32
CA ASP A 81 1.29 -7.44 -30.49
C ASP A 81 -0.16 -6.98 -30.32
N GLN A 82 -0.59 -6.67 -29.10
CA GLN A 82 -1.92 -6.14 -28.84
C GLN A 82 -2.03 -4.65 -29.17
N ILE A 83 -0.92 -3.94 -29.34
CA ILE A 83 -0.89 -2.49 -29.62
C ILE A 83 -1.34 -2.22 -31.06
N LYS A 84 -2.16 -1.18 -31.24
CA LYS A 84 -2.73 -0.77 -32.53
C LYS A 84 -2.57 0.73 -32.73
N LYS A 85 -2.46 1.13 -33.99
CA LYS A 85 -2.55 2.55 -34.37
C LYS A 85 -3.87 3.11 -33.86
N GLY A 86 -3.81 4.26 -33.19
CA GLY A 86 -4.96 4.91 -32.58
C GLY A 86 -5.14 4.64 -31.09
N ASP A 87 -4.44 3.65 -30.51
CA ASP A 87 -4.37 3.48 -29.06
C ASP A 87 -3.75 4.71 -28.37
N ARG A 88 -3.90 4.81 -27.06
CA ARG A 88 -3.28 5.86 -26.23
C ARG A 88 -2.35 5.27 -25.18
N LEU A 89 -1.12 5.78 -25.14
CA LEU A 89 -0.22 5.62 -24.01
C LEU A 89 -0.58 6.62 -22.93
N ASN A 90 -0.65 6.14 -21.70
CA ASN A 90 -0.83 6.93 -20.51
C ASN A 90 0.23 6.48 -19.47
N VAL A 91 0.99 7.43 -18.94
CA VAL A 91 1.96 7.23 -17.86
C VAL A 91 1.62 8.13 -16.69
N THR A 92 1.39 7.56 -15.52
CA THR A 92 1.07 8.28 -14.28
C THR A 92 2.03 7.94 -13.16
N TYR A 93 2.27 8.91 -12.29
CA TYR A 93 2.88 8.71 -10.99
C TYR A 93 1.90 9.13 -9.90
N GLN A 94 1.64 8.26 -8.94
CA GLN A 94 0.80 8.51 -7.79
C GLN A 94 1.65 8.56 -6.54
N LEU A 95 1.41 9.56 -5.69
CA LEU A 95 2.02 9.69 -4.37
C LEU A 95 0.94 9.89 -3.32
N ALA A 96 0.94 9.04 -2.30
CA ALA A 96 0.04 9.16 -1.17
C ALA A 96 0.79 9.01 0.16
N VAL A 97 0.37 9.78 1.16
CA VAL A 97 0.88 9.65 2.54
C VAL A 97 -0.29 9.55 3.48
N ALA A 98 -0.31 8.53 4.33
CA ALA A 98 -1.25 8.38 5.42
C ALA A 98 -0.49 8.43 6.76
N ILE A 99 -1.07 9.10 7.74
CA ILE A 99 -0.52 9.20 9.10
C ILE A 99 -1.63 8.75 10.04
N GLU A 100 -1.31 7.86 10.95
CA GLU A 100 -2.26 7.31 11.91
C GLU A 100 -1.65 7.35 13.30
N LEU A 101 -2.38 7.94 14.25
CA LEU A 101 -1.99 7.94 15.66
C LEU A 101 -2.31 6.58 16.30
N ILE A 102 -1.32 5.97 16.93
CA ILE A 102 -1.51 4.76 17.74
C ILE A 102 -1.64 5.22 19.20
N LYS A 103 -2.89 5.31 19.67
CA LYS A 103 -3.28 5.76 21.02
C LYS A 103 -3.05 4.68 22.08
N THR A 104 -1.83 4.16 22.15
CA THR A 104 -1.38 3.24 23.21
C THR A 104 -0.01 3.68 23.69
N LYS A 105 0.36 3.31 24.93
CA LYS A 105 1.74 3.49 25.37
C LYS A 105 2.67 2.76 24.40
N SER A 106 3.73 3.45 23.99
CA SER A 106 4.79 2.88 23.17
C SER A 106 5.36 1.64 23.86
N ASP A 107 5.45 0.56 23.09
CA ASP A 107 6.19 -0.64 23.45
C ASP A 107 7.71 -0.49 23.23
N GLY A 108 8.14 0.69 22.77
CA GLY A 108 9.51 1.01 22.40
C GLY A 108 9.92 0.46 21.03
N ILE A 109 9.04 -0.28 20.35
CA ILE A 109 9.32 -0.90 19.06
C ILE A 109 9.08 0.11 17.94
N ARG A 110 10.17 0.58 17.35
CA ARG A 110 10.14 1.40 16.13
C ARG A 110 10.51 0.50 14.96
N SER A 111 9.80 0.66 13.85
CA SER A 111 10.01 -0.21 12.69
C SER A 111 9.91 0.56 11.38
N LYS A 112 10.56 -0.01 10.36
CA LYS A 112 10.41 0.39 8.96
C LYS A 112 10.20 -0.88 8.15
N VAL A 113 9.10 -0.94 7.42
CA VAL A 113 8.81 -2.04 6.50
C VAL A 113 8.63 -1.47 5.12
N GLU A 114 9.39 -1.97 4.16
CA GLU A 114 9.31 -1.61 2.75
C GLU A 114 8.79 -2.79 1.96
N THR A 115 7.76 -2.56 1.16
CA THR A 115 7.19 -3.56 0.27
C THR A 115 7.14 -2.98 -1.14
N SER A 116 7.54 -3.78 -2.12
CA SER A 116 7.38 -3.47 -3.53
C SER A 116 6.57 -4.56 -4.21
N SER A 117 5.66 -4.16 -5.09
CA SER A 117 4.83 -5.07 -5.86
C SER A 117 4.70 -4.58 -7.29
N GLU A 118 4.47 -5.53 -8.19
CA GLU A 118 4.32 -5.24 -9.61
C GLU A 118 3.12 -6.01 -10.17
N VAL A 119 2.31 -5.30 -10.94
CA VAL A 119 1.21 -5.89 -11.71
C VAL A 119 1.42 -5.58 -13.19
N ALA A 120 1.38 -6.61 -14.02
CA ALA A 120 1.45 -6.49 -15.46
C ALA A 120 0.17 -7.04 -16.12
N SER A 121 -0.10 -6.59 -17.35
CA SER A 121 -1.21 -7.08 -18.17
C SER A 121 -1.19 -8.60 -18.34
N LYS A 122 -2.35 -9.24 -18.28
CA LYS A 122 -2.49 -10.68 -18.57
C LYS A 122 -2.28 -10.97 -20.05
N PRO A 123 -1.93 -12.20 -20.45
CA PRO A 123 -1.79 -12.54 -21.87
C PRO A 123 -3.03 -12.14 -22.69
N GLY A 124 -2.80 -11.45 -23.81
CA GLY A 124 -3.88 -11.00 -24.72
C GLY A 124 -4.50 -9.65 -24.35
N GLU A 125 -4.28 -9.11 -23.15
CA GLU A 125 -4.68 -7.75 -22.81
C GLU A 125 -3.73 -6.71 -23.42
N LYS A 126 -4.17 -5.46 -23.52
CA LYS A 126 -3.26 -4.37 -23.88
C LYS A 126 -2.14 -4.23 -22.83
N PRO A 127 -0.93 -3.81 -23.23
CA PRO A 127 0.16 -3.63 -22.29
C PRO A 127 -0.21 -2.67 -21.16
N THR A 128 -0.04 -3.14 -19.93
CA THR A 128 0.01 -2.31 -18.74
C THR A 128 1.05 -2.85 -17.78
N ARG A 129 1.64 -1.95 -17.00
CA ARG A 129 2.53 -2.27 -15.91
C ARG A 129 2.36 -1.21 -14.83
N THR A 130 2.19 -1.66 -13.59
CA THR A 130 2.14 -0.81 -12.41
C THR A 130 3.13 -1.34 -11.41
N ILE A 131 4.05 -0.49 -10.97
CA ILE A 131 4.98 -0.75 -9.87
C ILE A 131 4.49 0.08 -8.70
N THR A 132 4.32 -0.55 -7.54
CA THR A 132 3.85 0.08 -6.32
C THR A 132 4.87 -0.15 -5.21
N ASN A 133 5.28 0.92 -4.55
CA ASN A 133 6.09 0.84 -3.34
C ASN A 133 5.30 1.37 -2.16
N THR A 134 5.45 0.71 -1.01
CA THR A 134 4.85 1.13 0.25
C THR A 134 5.91 1.05 1.34
N THR A 135 6.08 2.13 2.08
CA THR A 135 6.94 2.21 3.26
C THR A 135 6.08 2.51 4.47
N THR A 136 6.00 1.56 5.41
CA THR A 136 5.33 1.75 6.70
C THR A 136 6.38 2.02 7.78
N ILE A 137 6.20 3.08 8.54
CA ILE A 137 7.11 3.51 9.61
C ILE A 137 6.31 3.60 10.91
N ILE A 138 6.80 2.96 11.97
CA ILE A 138 6.35 3.20 13.34
C ILE A 138 7.41 4.04 14.05
N ALA A 139 6.98 5.17 14.61
CA ALA A 139 7.84 6.11 15.32
C ALA A 139 7.24 6.50 16.68
N ASP A 140 8.09 6.75 17.66
CA ASP A 140 7.68 7.22 18.99
C ASP A 140 7.49 8.73 18.99
N ILE A 141 6.47 9.20 19.67
CA ILE A 141 6.25 10.62 19.95
C ILE A 141 7.01 10.97 21.22
N ILE A 142 8.00 11.84 21.11
CA ILE A 142 8.88 12.19 22.23
C ILE A 142 8.62 13.59 22.80
N ASP A 143 7.96 14.46 22.02
CA ASP A 143 7.56 15.80 22.46
C ASP A 143 6.39 16.33 21.62
N VAL A 144 5.55 17.16 22.23
CA VAL A 144 4.35 17.77 21.61
C VAL A 144 4.22 19.23 22.07
N ASP A 145 4.51 20.17 21.17
CA ASP A 145 4.30 21.61 21.39
C ASP A 145 3.02 22.07 20.68
N ARG A 146 1.90 22.10 21.42
CA ARG A 146 0.59 22.48 20.89
C ARG A 146 0.50 23.96 20.51
N ALA A 147 1.27 24.83 21.18
CA ALA A 147 1.28 26.26 20.89
C ALA A 147 1.97 26.54 19.56
N LYS A 148 3.11 25.88 19.30
CA LYS A 148 3.85 25.99 18.03
C LYS A 148 3.38 25.02 16.95
N LYS A 149 2.46 24.12 17.27
CA LYS A 149 1.93 23.06 16.37
C LYS A 149 3.04 22.11 15.89
N LEU A 150 3.95 21.74 16.79
CA LEU A 150 5.09 20.88 16.50
C LEU A 150 4.98 19.55 17.24
N VAL A 151 5.44 18.49 16.60
CA VAL A 151 5.61 17.16 17.20
C VAL A 151 7.02 16.68 16.91
N SER A 152 7.72 16.21 17.93
CA SER A 152 9.01 15.53 17.75
C SER A 152 8.78 14.03 17.72
N VAL A 153 9.21 13.39 16.63
CA VAL A 153 9.10 11.94 16.43
C VAL A 153 10.47 11.29 16.35
N LYS A 154 10.63 10.14 17.00
CA LYS A 154 11.84 9.30 16.94
C LYS A 154 11.56 8.06 16.12
N GLY A 155 12.21 7.96 14.96
CA GLY A 155 12.05 6.83 14.05
C GLY A 155 12.97 5.63 14.39
N PRO A 156 12.91 4.56 13.58
CA PRO A 156 13.72 3.35 13.77
C PRO A 156 15.23 3.58 13.65
N SER A 157 15.68 4.59 12.90
CA SER A 157 17.10 4.99 12.85
C SER A 157 17.59 5.69 14.12
N GLY A 158 16.71 5.93 15.09
CA GLY A 158 17.00 6.69 16.32
C GLY A 158 17.05 8.20 16.12
N LYS A 159 17.00 8.69 14.87
CA LYS A 159 16.95 10.12 14.57
C LYS A 159 15.62 10.74 15.02
N VAL A 160 15.72 11.88 15.68
CA VAL A 160 14.58 12.73 16.03
C VAL A 160 14.30 13.70 14.87
N THR A 161 13.04 13.79 14.48
CA THR A 161 12.57 14.76 13.47
C THR A 161 11.44 15.57 14.07
N VAL A 162 11.52 16.90 13.93
CA VAL A 162 10.45 17.82 14.33
C VAL A 162 9.54 18.05 13.12
N VAL A 163 8.24 17.85 13.31
CA VAL A 163 7.23 17.94 12.26
C VAL A 163 6.21 19.01 12.64
N THR A 164 5.93 19.93 11.71
CA THR A 164 4.83 20.90 11.85
C THR A 164 3.52 20.25 11.46
N VAL A 165 2.53 20.31 12.35
CA VAL A 165 1.20 19.75 12.10
C VAL A 165 0.30 20.81 11.48
N LYS A 166 -0.17 20.55 10.25
CA LYS A 166 -1.02 21.49 9.49
C LYS A 166 -2.39 21.69 10.14
N ASN A 167 -3.01 20.61 10.63
CA ASN A 167 -4.27 20.66 11.35
C ASN A 167 -4.03 20.50 12.86
N PRO A 168 -4.00 21.60 13.63
CA PRO A 168 -3.67 21.56 15.07
C PRO A 168 -4.71 20.82 15.91
N GLN A 169 -5.94 20.63 15.43
CA GLN A 169 -6.95 19.85 16.16
C GLN A 169 -6.53 18.40 16.36
N LEU A 170 -5.71 17.86 15.44
CA LEU A 170 -5.16 16.51 15.55
C LEU A 170 -4.20 16.35 16.75
N LEU A 171 -3.66 17.44 17.30
CA LEU A 171 -2.78 17.42 18.47
C LEU A 171 -3.51 17.34 19.82
N ALA A 172 -4.84 17.51 19.83
CA ALA A 172 -5.62 17.45 21.06
C ALA A 172 -5.41 16.11 21.78
N ASP A 173 -5.46 15.02 21.01
CA ASP A 173 -5.41 13.65 21.52
C ASP A 173 -4.01 13.01 21.48
N VAL A 174 -2.98 13.76 21.09
CA VAL A 174 -1.62 13.24 20.92
C VAL A 174 -0.80 13.44 22.19
N ASN A 175 -0.21 12.37 22.71
CA ASN A 175 0.58 12.42 23.93
C ASN A 175 2.02 11.94 23.73
N VAL A 176 2.93 12.46 24.56
CA VAL A 176 4.30 11.95 24.63
C VAL A 176 4.29 10.51 25.13
N GLY A 177 5.08 9.66 24.49
CA GLY A 177 5.13 8.23 24.77
C GLY A 177 4.11 7.40 23.98
N GLU A 178 3.29 8.00 23.13
CA GLU A 178 2.49 7.29 22.12
C GLU A 178 3.32 7.04 20.85
N GLN A 179 2.74 6.31 19.91
CA GLN A 179 3.35 6.03 18.61
C GLN A 179 2.52 6.60 17.47
N VAL A 180 3.20 6.84 16.34
CA VAL A 180 2.57 7.20 15.08
C VAL A 180 2.99 6.19 14.01
N LYS A 181 2.02 5.76 13.20
CA LYS A 181 2.23 5.00 11.98
C LYS A 181 2.18 5.93 10.79
N VAL A 182 3.22 5.94 9.98
CA VAL A 182 3.28 6.68 8.72
C VAL A 182 3.39 5.69 7.58
N ILE A 183 2.48 5.79 6.62
CA ILE A 183 2.49 4.98 5.40
C ILE A 183 2.78 5.91 4.24
N TYR A 184 3.95 5.75 3.62
CA TYR A 184 4.27 6.34 2.33
C TYR A 184 3.93 5.35 1.24
N PHE A 185 3.19 5.80 0.25
CA PHE A 185 2.79 5.02 -0.91
C PHE A 185 3.21 5.78 -2.16
N ASP A 186 3.88 5.10 -3.08
CA ASP A 186 3.99 5.58 -4.44
C ASP A 186 3.71 4.49 -5.46
N ALA A 187 3.23 4.90 -6.63
CA ALA A 187 3.01 3.99 -7.74
C ALA A 187 3.33 4.67 -9.06
N MET A 188 4.07 3.98 -9.92
CA MET A 188 4.25 4.36 -11.31
C MET A 188 3.48 3.37 -12.18
N ALA A 189 2.58 3.88 -13.01
CA ALA A 189 1.77 3.08 -13.91
C ALA A 189 1.97 3.55 -15.35
N ALA A 190 2.14 2.60 -16.26
CA ALA A 190 2.09 2.81 -17.68
C ALA A 190 1.03 1.89 -18.28
N SER A 191 0.22 2.42 -19.21
CA SER A 191 -0.81 1.65 -19.90
C SER A 191 -0.99 2.11 -21.33
N ILE A 192 -1.26 1.16 -22.21
CA ILE A 192 -1.77 1.43 -23.56
C ILE A 192 -3.23 1.02 -23.56
N THR A 193 -4.12 1.94 -23.92
CA THR A 193 -5.57 1.70 -23.93
C THR A 193 -6.16 1.94 -25.31
N THR A 194 -7.29 1.30 -25.58
CA THR A 194 -8.10 1.64 -26.75
C THR A 194 -8.61 3.08 -26.60
N PRO A 195 -8.71 3.85 -27.69
CA PRO A 195 -9.23 5.21 -27.61
C PRO A 195 -10.67 5.18 -27.11
N LYS A 196 -11.00 6.00 -26.11
CA LYS A 196 -12.40 6.23 -25.73
C LYS A 196 -13.17 6.73 -26.96
N LYS A 197 -14.23 6.03 -27.36
CA LYS A 197 -15.18 6.56 -28.34
C LYS A 197 -15.81 7.82 -27.74
N ARG A 198 -15.77 8.92 -28.48
CA ARG A 198 -16.55 10.11 -28.18
C ARG A 198 -17.97 9.90 -28.64
#